data_AF-A0A1J5FIT1-F1
#
_entry.id   AF-A0A1J5FIT1-F1
#
_cell.length_a   1.000
_cell.length_b   1.000
_cell.length_c   1.000
_cell.angle_alpha   90.00
_cell.angle_beta   90.00
_cell.angle_gamma   90.00
#
_symmetry.space_group_name_H-M   'P 1'
#
loop_
_entity.id
_entity.type
_entity.pdbx_description
1 polymer ?
#
loop_
_entity_poly.entity_id
_entity_poly.type
_entity_poly.pdbx_seq_one_letter_code
_entity_poly.pdbx_strand_id
1 'polypeptide(L)'
;MRMSERAFLTFFFFFPILEKGENVFTVSVFCNDCNPMSLVLFDSLFGSKARARLIRFFLLNPGMEFGTATIAEKTLISKVETTRELARLAKMRFVVEHSRKGRRLFAVNEDFPFHTELKSLVSKLNVHAQSQVFRKVKVIGEVKLILISGLFINYAKGKVDMILVVNNLNRTKLKRAITLLEAEVGKEIRFVLMNSEELHYRLNMLDRFFIEFLEGPYEEVSNKVPELKRFISGLKK
;
A
#
# COMPACT_ATOMS: atom_id res chain seq x y z
N MET A 1 -13.96 48.60 17.27
CA MET A 1 -13.75 47.16 17.59
C MET A 1 -12.64 46.66 16.68
N ARG A 2 -11.37 46.84 17.05
CA ARG A 2 -10.44 45.84 17.64
C ARG A 2 -10.39 44.47 16.92
N MET A 3 -9.27 44.28 16.19
CA MET A 3 -8.30 43.17 16.24
C MET A 3 -8.84 41.75 15.94
N SER A 4 -8.19 40.89 15.14
CA SER A 4 -6.75 40.67 14.96
C SER A 4 -6.51 39.77 13.74
N GLU A 5 -5.68 40.24 12.80
CA GLU A 5 -4.93 39.39 11.87
C GLU A 5 -4.03 38.41 12.65
N ARG A 6 -3.97 37.15 12.20
CA ARG A 6 -2.77 36.32 12.40
C ARG A 6 -2.46 35.57 11.10
N ALA A 7 -1.44 36.08 10.44
CA ALA A 7 -0.69 35.44 9.39
C ALA A 7 -0.21 34.03 9.81
N PHE A 8 -0.46 33.03 8.98
CA PHE A 8 0.34 31.83 8.96
C PHE A 8 1.37 31.98 7.84
N LEU A 9 2.59 32.34 8.24
CA LEU A 9 3.77 32.42 7.40
C LEU A 9 4.05 31.05 6.77
N THR A 10 3.80 30.91 5.47
CA THR A 10 4.35 29.84 4.65
C THR A 10 5.83 30.17 4.41
N PHE A 11 6.71 29.66 5.27
CA PHE A 11 8.15 29.73 5.03
C PHE A 11 8.52 28.77 3.89
N PHE A 12 8.49 29.28 2.66
CA PHE A 12 9.20 28.67 1.54
C PHE A 12 10.70 28.95 1.71
N PHE A 13 11.44 28.01 2.28
CA PHE A 13 12.90 28.01 2.15
C PHE A 13 13.25 27.49 0.76
N PHE A 14 13.50 28.42 -0.17
CA PHE A 14 14.10 28.15 -1.48
C PHE A 14 15.62 28.14 -1.29
N PHE A 15 16.24 26.96 -1.20
CA PHE A 15 17.69 26.81 -1.32
C PHE A 15 18.02 26.46 -2.77
N PRO A 16 18.87 27.22 -3.48
CA PRO A 16 19.28 26.88 -4.84
C PRO A 16 20.49 25.94 -4.77
N ILE A 17 20.39 24.73 -5.34
CA ILE A 17 21.59 23.91 -5.60
C ILE A 17 21.54 23.32 -7.01
N LEU A 18 22.47 23.86 -7.79
CA LEU A 18 23.12 23.39 -9.03
C LEU A 18 22.96 21.92 -9.44
N GLU A 19 22.73 21.75 -10.74
CA GLU A 19 22.81 20.49 -11.50
C GLU A 19 24.18 19.80 -11.37
N LYS A 20 24.17 18.49 -11.08
CA LYS A 20 24.85 17.42 -11.82
C LYS A 20 24.63 16.05 -11.17
N GLY A 21 24.26 15.05 -11.98
CA GLY A 21 24.52 13.62 -11.73
C GLY A 21 23.41 12.86 -11.00
N GLU A 22 22.68 12.05 -11.78
CA GLU A 22 21.91 10.86 -11.35
C GLU A 22 21.06 10.99 -10.07
N ASN A 23 19.91 11.65 -10.23
CA ASN A 23 18.90 11.76 -9.19
C ASN A 23 18.12 10.43 -9.03
N VAL A 24 18.55 9.58 -8.09
CA VAL A 24 17.57 8.78 -7.33
C VAL A 24 16.90 9.76 -6.37
N PHE A 25 15.79 10.36 -6.84
CA PHE A 25 14.92 11.15 -5.97
C PHE A 25 14.33 10.21 -4.91
N THR A 26 14.97 10.08 -3.75
CA THR A 26 14.24 9.77 -2.52
C THR A 26 13.37 10.98 -2.25
N VAL A 27 12.15 10.96 -2.80
CA VAL A 27 11.11 11.87 -2.37
C VAL A 27 10.79 11.47 -0.94
N SER A 28 11.49 12.07 0.02
CA SER A 28 11.03 12.12 1.40
C SER A 28 9.81 13.02 1.41
N VAL A 29 8.66 12.47 1.02
CA VAL A 29 7.38 13.10 1.32
C VAL A 29 7.23 13.01 2.84
N PHE A 30 7.72 14.01 3.55
CA PHE A 30 7.20 14.34 4.86
C PHE A 30 5.74 14.75 4.64
N CYS A 31 4.85 13.77 4.58
CA CYS A 31 3.44 14.00 4.41
C CYS A 31 2.88 14.40 5.78
N ASN A 32 3.09 15.66 6.16
CA ASN A 32 2.45 16.27 7.33
C ASN A 32 0.95 16.49 7.13
N ASP A 33 0.44 16.29 5.91
CA ASP A 33 -0.98 16.24 5.58
C ASP A 33 -1.27 15.03 4.68
N CYS A 34 -1.18 13.81 5.22
CA CYS A 34 -1.76 12.63 4.57
C CYS A 34 -3.29 12.78 4.55
N ASN A 35 -3.80 13.48 3.55
CA ASN A 35 -5.23 13.65 3.38
C ASN A 35 -5.88 12.27 3.16
N PRO A 36 -6.77 11.80 4.05
CA PRO A 36 -7.44 10.50 3.92
C PRO A 36 -8.40 10.40 2.71
N MET A 37 -8.46 11.44 1.88
CA MET A 37 -9.42 11.58 0.79
C MET A 37 -9.20 10.66 -0.41
N SER A 38 -8.01 10.11 -0.69
CA SER A 38 -7.75 9.51 -2.02
C SER A 38 -8.52 8.21 -2.29
N LEU A 39 -8.52 7.26 -1.35
CA LEU A 39 -9.32 6.01 -1.49
C LEU A 39 -10.82 6.30 -1.41
N VAL A 40 -11.22 7.20 -0.52
CA VAL A 40 -12.62 7.62 -0.36
C VAL A 40 -13.11 8.30 -1.64
N LEU A 41 -12.28 9.14 -2.26
CA LEU A 41 -12.56 9.79 -3.53
C LEU A 41 -12.72 8.79 -4.65
N PHE A 42 -11.83 7.79 -4.74
CA PHE A 42 -11.97 6.74 -5.75
C PHE A 42 -13.25 5.93 -5.55
N ASP A 43 -13.60 5.60 -4.30
CA ASP A 43 -14.88 4.96 -3.99
C ASP A 43 -16.08 5.82 -4.44
N SER A 44 -16.00 7.16 -4.29
CA SER A 44 -17.01 8.11 -4.78
C SER A 44 -17.07 8.20 -6.31
N LEU A 45 -15.92 8.21 -7.01
CA LEU A 45 -15.86 8.30 -8.48
C LEU A 45 -16.57 7.15 -9.18
N PHE A 46 -16.48 5.94 -8.63
CA PHE A 46 -17.14 4.76 -9.17
C PHE A 46 -18.53 4.49 -8.55
N GLY A 47 -18.97 5.38 -7.65
CA GLY A 47 -20.31 5.40 -7.05
C GLY A 47 -20.58 4.34 -5.97
N SER A 48 -19.74 3.31 -5.86
CA SER A 48 -19.85 2.29 -4.81
C SER A 48 -18.47 1.81 -4.38
N LYS A 49 -18.30 1.69 -3.05
CA LYS A 49 -17.11 1.10 -2.44
C LYS A 49 -16.84 -0.33 -2.91
N ALA A 50 -17.90 -1.14 -3.06
CA ALA A 50 -17.75 -2.51 -3.54
C ALA A 50 -17.22 -2.55 -4.98
N ARG A 51 -17.77 -1.70 -5.85
CA ARG A 51 -17.32 -1.59 -7.24
C ARG A 51 -15.88 -1.11 -7.33
N ALA A 52 -15.55 -0.05 -6.60
CA ALA A 52 -14.22 0.51 -6.55
C ALA A 52 -13.18 -0.53 -6.09
N ARG A 53 -13.47 -1.27 -5.01
CA ARG A 53 -12.62 -2.37 -4.55
C ARG A 53 -12.44 -3.48 -5.59
N LEU A 54 -13.51 -3.89 -6.27
CA LEU A 54 -13.42 -4.91 -7.33
C LEU A 54 -12.58 -4.44 -8.50
N ILE A 55 -12.74 -3.18 -8.93
CA ILE A 55 -11.92 -2.57 -9.98
C ILE A 55 -10.45 -2.56 -9.58
N ARG A 56 -10.12 -2.11 -8.35
CA ARG A 56 -8.74 -2.16 -7.81
C ARG A 56 -8.19 -3.58 -7.82
N PHE A 57 -8.96 -4.54 -7.32
CA PHE A 57 -8.58 -5.95 -7.25
C PHE A 57 -8.21 -6.52 -8.62
N PHE A 58 -9.06 -6.33 -9.63
CA PHE A 58 -8.78 -6.87 -10.97
C PHE A 58 -7.60 -6.19 -11.67
N LEU A 59 -7.44 -4.86 -11.52
CA LEU A 59 -6.33 -4.13 -12.16
C LEU A 59 -4.96 -4.46 -11.56
N LEU A 60 -4.91 -4.81 -10.28
CA LEU A 60 -3.66 -5.16 -9.58
C LEU A 60 -3.27 -6.64 -9.72
N ASN A 61 -4.18 -7.45 -10.26
CA ASN A 61 -4.02 -8.89 -10.48
C ASN A 61 -4.32 -9.28 -11.95
N PRO A 62 -3.61 -8.68 -12.93
CA PRO A 62 -3.79 -9.02 -14.35
C PRO A 62 -3.36 -10.47 -14.63
N GLY A 63 -3.92 -11.09 -15.67
CA GLY A 63 -3.67 -12.48 -16.04
C GLY A 63 -4.16 -13.57 -15.07
N MET A 64 -4.81 -13.21 -13.96
CA MET A 64 -5.34 -14.18 -12.98
C MET A 64 -6.86 -14.33 -13.06
N GLU A 65 -7.34 -15.57 -12.92
CA GLU A 65 -8.76 -15.91 -12.87
C GLU A 65 -9.20 -16.23 -11.44
N PHE A 66 -10.32 -15.65 -11.01
CA PHE A 66 -10.85 -15.87 -9.67
C PHE A 66 -12.32 -16.29 -9.67
N GLY A 67 -12.68 -17.22 -8.78
CA GLY A 67 -14.07 -17.55 -8.52
C GLY A 67 -14.75 -16.51 -7.64
N THR A 68 -16.08 -16.37 -7.74
CA THR A 68 -16.86 -15.40 -6.97
C THR A 68 -16.63 -15.49 -5.45
N ALA A 69 -16.50 -16.71 -4.91
CA ALA A 69 -16.28 -16.91 -3.48
C ALA A 69 -14.90 -16.37 -3.04
N THR A 70 -13.86 -16.67 -3.81
CA THR A 70 -12.50 -16.18 -3.55
C THR A 70 -12.41 -14.66 -3.64
N ILE A 71 -13.09 -14.06 -4.62
CA ILE A 71 -13.17 -12.59 -4.76
C ILE A 71 -13.84 -11.98 -3.54
N ALA A 72 -14.99 -12.52 -3.12
CA ALA A 72 -15.72 -12.01 -1.96
C ALA A 72 -14.89 -12.09 -0.67
N GLU A 73 -14.16 -13.19 -0.46
CA GLU A 73 -13.25 -13.37 0.66
C GLU A 73 -12.08 -12.36 0.62
N LYS A 74 -11.38 -12.26 -0.52
CA LYS A 74 -10.21 -11.37 -0.67
C LYS A 74 -10.57 -9.89 -0.59
N THR A 75 -11.74 -9.49 -1.06
CA THR A 75 -12.18 -8.08 -1.06
C THR A 75 -12.99 -7.69 0.17
N LEU A 76 -13.35 -8.67 1.02
CA LEU A 76 -14.24 -8.53 2.17
C LEU A 76 -15.59 -7.87 1.81
N ILE A 77 -16.14 -8.24 0.64
CA ILE A 77 -17.46 -7.82 0.17
C ILE A 77 -18.40 -9.00 0.31
N SER A 78 -19.68 -8.75 0.63
CA SER A 78 -20.66 -9.83 0.71
C SER A 78 -20.77 -10.58 -0.63
N LYS A 79 -21.01 -11.90 -0.58
CA LYS A 79 -21.11 -12.72 -1.81
C LYS A 79 -22.23 -12.24 -2.74
N VAL A 80 -23.34 -11.77 -2.18
CA VAL A 80 -24.50 -11.23 -2.94
C VAL A 80 -24.10 -9.97 -3.68
N GLU A 81 -23.47 -9.02 -2.99
CA GLU A 81 -23.02 -7.77 -3.59
C GLU A 81 -21.90 -8.00 -4.61
N THR A 82 -20.96 -8.89 -4.31
CA THR A 82 -19.89 -9.29 -5.23
C THR A 82 -20.48 -9.84 -6.53
N THR A 83 -21.47 -10.73 -6.44
CA THR A 83 -22.14 -11.30 -7.62
C THR A 83 -22.83 -10.22 -8.45
N ARG A 84 -23.54 -9.30 -7.79
CA ARG A 84 -24.24 -8.18 -8.45
C ARG A 84 -23.27 -7.24 -9.18
N GLU A 85 -22.17 -6.85 -8.53
CA GLU A 85 -21.19 -5.96 -9.15
C GLU A 85 -20.38 -6.66 -10.24
N LEU A 86 -20.03 -7.94 -10.09
CA LEU A 86 -19.38 -8.72 -11.16
C LEU A 86 -20.24 -8.78 -12.42
N ALA A 87 -21.55 -9.01 -12.30
CA ALA A 87 -22.45 -8.99 -13.44
C ALA A 87 -22.47 -7.61 -14.15
N ARG A 88 -22.38 -6.51 -13.39
CA ARG A 88 -22.28 -5.15 -13.94
C ARG A 88 -20.94 -4.93 -14.66
N LEU A 89 -19.83 -5.32 -14.03
CA LEU A 89 -18.49 -5.20 -14.61
C LEU A 89 -18.35 -6.04 -15.90
N ALA A 90 -18.95 -7.24 -15.92
CA ALA A 90 -19.02 -8.08 -17.10
C ALA A 90 -19.85 -7.44 -18.22
N LYS A 91 -21.02 -6.84 -17.90
CA LYS A 91 -21.85 -6.11 -18.87
C LYS A 91 -21.10 -4.94 -19.53
N MET A 92 -20.21 -4.28 -18.78
CA MET A 92 -19.35 -3.21 -19.28
C MET A 92 -18.08 -3.71 -19.97
N ARG A 93 -17.89 -5.03 -20.09
CA ARG A 93 -16.69 -5.68 -20.65
C ARG A 93 -15.38 -5.33 -19.93
N PHE A 94 -15.46 -4.89 -18.67
CA PHE A 94 -14.29 -4.67 -17.84
C PHE A 94 -13.71 -5.98 -17.30
N VAL A 95 -14.59 -6.97 -17.05
CA VAL A 95 -14.24 -8.32 -16.61
C VAL A 95 -14.81 -9.32 -17.61
N VAL A 96 -14.05 -10.38 -17.89
CA VAL A 96 -14.49 -11.52 -18.70
C VAL A 96 -14.92 -12.66 -17.76
N GLU A 97 -16.06 -13.29 -18.06
CA GLU A 97 -16.54 -14.48 -17.36
C GLU A 97 -16.18 -15.72 -18.18
N HIS A 98 -15.44 -16.64 -17.56
CA HIS A 98 -15.11 -17.95 -18.10
C HIS A 98 -15.83 -19.04 -17.30
N SER A 99 -16.33 -20.07 -17.99
CA SER A 99 -16.88 -21.26 -17.33
C SER A 99 -15.87 -22.39 -17.44
N ARG A 100 -15.32 -22.84 -16.31
CA ARG A 100 -14.36 -23.95 -16.25
C ARG A 100 -14.81 -24.97 -15.20
N LYS A 101 -15.00 -26.22 -15.62
CA LYS A 101 -15.45 -27.33 -14.75
C LYS A 101 -16.72 -26.98 -13.94
N GLY A 102 -17.68 -26.31 -14.58
CA GLY A 102 -18.94 -25.89 -13.94
C GLY A 102 -18.81 -24.73 -12.94
N ARG A 103 -17.65 -24.08 -12.85
CA ARG A 103 -17.42 -22.91 -12.01
C ARG A 103 -17.24 -21.66 -12.88
N ARG A 104 -17.89 -20.58 -12.47
CA ARG A 104 -17.72 -19.25 -13.05
C ARG A 104 -16.44 -18.63 -12.49
N LEU A 105 -15.53 -18.30 -13.40
CA LEU A 105 -14.28 -17.63 -13.12
C LEU A 105 -14.31 -16.25 -13.79
N PHE A 106 -13.67 -15.28 -13.16
CA PHE A 106 -13.66 -13.90 -13.60
C PHE A 106 -12.20 -13.43 -13.71
N ALA A 107 -11.88 -12.78 -14.81
CA ALA A 107 -10.58 -12.16 -15.06
C ALA A 107 -10.76 -10.73 -15.59
N VAL A 108 -9.77 -9.88 -15.38
CA VAL A 108 -9.77 -8.54 -15.98
C VAL A 108 -9.69 -8.67 -17.51
N ASN A 109 -10.46 -7.86 -18.22
CA ASN A 109 -10.28 -7.70 -19.65
C ASN A 109 -9.13 -6.71 -19.91
N GLU A 110 -7.97 -7.22 -20.33
CA GLU A 110 -6.79 -6.38 -20.62
C GLU A 110 -6.97 -5.57 -21.91
N ASP A 111 -7.87 -6.00 -22.81
CA ASP A 111 -8.25 -5.27 -24.03
C ASP A 111 -9.31 -4.18 -23.76
N PHE A 112 -9.66 -3.93 -22.50
CA PHE A 112 -10.59 -2.87 -22.15
C PHE A 112 -9.99 -1.49 -22.48
N PRO A 113 -10.71 -0.58 -23.17
CA PRO A 113 -10.14 0.67 -23.69
C PRO A 113 -9.44 1.56 -22.67
N PHE A 114 -9.85 1.52 -21.39
CA PHE A 114 -9.26 2.33 -20.32
C PHE A 114 -8.44 1.52 -19.32
N HIS A 115 -8.01 0.30 -19.69
CA HIS A 115 -7.30 -0.59 -18.76
C HIS A 115 -6.03 0.07 -18.22
N THR A 116 -5.21 0.64 -19.09
CA THR A 116 -3.90 1.24 -18.76
C THR A 116 -4.05 2.48 -17.87
N GLU A 117 -5.00 3.34 -18.18
CA GLU A 117 -5.29 4.58 -17.45
C GLU A 117 -5.81 4.26 -16.04
N LEU A 118 -6.75 3.33 -15.94
CA LEU A 118 -7.29 2.90 -14.65
C LEU A 118 -6.22 2.21 -13.81
N LYS A 119 -5.38 1.37 -14.42
CA LYS A 119 -4.24 0.74 -13.75
C LYS A 119 -3.27 1.77 -13.18
N SER A 120 -2.89 2.76 -13.99
CA SER A 120 -2.02 3.86 -13.56
C SER A 120 -2.63 4.68 -12.42
N LEU A 121 -3.94 4.96 -12.51
CA LEU A 121 -4.69 5.66 -11.46
C LEU A 121 -4.67 4.87 -10.14
N VAL A 122 -4.99 3.58 -10.19
CA VAL A 122 -4.99 2.71 -9.00
C VAL A 122 -3.60 2.62 -8.37
N SER A 123 -2.55 2.48 -9.18
CA SER A 123 -1.16 2.48 -8.69
C SER A 123 -0.81 3.77 -7.93
N LYS A 124 -1.26 4.95 -8.40
CA LYS A 124 -1.01 6.23 -7.73
C LYS A 124 -1.78 6.39 -6.42
N LEU A 125 -2.98 5.82 -6.33
CA LEU A 125 -3.81 5.89 -5.13
C LEU A 125 -3.20 5.11 -3.96
N ASN A 126 -2.62 3.95 -4.23
CA ASN A 126 -2.00 3.11 -3.21
C ASN A 126 -0.83 3.79 -2.48
N VAL A 127 -0.14 4.72 -3.15
CA VAL A 127 0.93 5.54 -2.55
C VAL A 127 0.41 6.52 -1.51
N HIS A 128 -0.81 7.03 -1.66
CA HIS A 128 -1.36 8.07 -0.79
C HIS A 128 -2.29 7.53 0.32
N ALA A 129 -2.74 6.29 0.20
CA ALA A 129 -3.69 5.64 1.11
C ALA A 129 -3.13 5.29 2.50
N GLN A 130 -1.82 5.44 2.69
CA GLN A 130 -1.06 4.73 3.70
C GLN A 130 -1.42 5.11 5.15
N SER A 131 -1.68 6.39 5.45
CA SER A 131 -1.74 6.85 6.84
C SER A 131 -2.89 6.24 7.67
N GLN A 132 -4.06 5.98 7.07
CA GLN A 132 -5.20 5.43 7.79
C GLN A 132 -5.13 3.92 7.94
N VAL A 133 -4.65 3.21 6.91
CA VAL A 133 -4.66 1.74 6.97
C VAL A 133 -3.61 1.22 7.95
N PHE A 134 -2.47 1.92 8.07
CA PHE A 134 -1.45 1.59 9.07
C PHE A 134 -1.84 1.92 10.51
N ARG A 135 -2.86 2.76 10.77
CA ARG A 135 -3.39 2.95 12.14
C ARG A 135 -3.94 1.66 12.72
N LYS A 136 -4.56 0.81 11.89
CA LYS A 136 -5.08 -0.50 12.33
C LYS A 136 -3.96 -1.48 12.67
N VAL A 137 -2.84 -1.37 11.96
CA VAL A 137 -1.62 -2.17 12.20
C VAL A 137 -0.96 -1.78 13.53
N LYS A 138 -1.11 -0.55 14.02
CA LYS A 138 -0.54 -0.12 15.32
C LYS A 138 -1.13 -0.84 16.55
N VAL A 139 -2.26 -1.54 16.41
CA VAL A 139 -3.00 -2.17 17.54
C VAL A 139 -2.65 -3.67 17.71
N ILE A 140 -1.72 -4.19 16.91
CA ILE A 140 -1.35 -5.62 16.90
C ILE A 140 -0.42 -6.03 18.04
N GLY A 141 0.22 -5.08 18.71
CA GLY A 141 1.22 -5.29 19.77
C GLY A 141 2.00 -4.01 20.03
N GLU A 142 3.19 -4.13 20.62
CA GLU A 142 4.09 -3.00 20.79
C GLU A 142 4.91 -2.78 19.52
N VAL A 143 4.35 -1.99 18.60
CA VAL A 143 5.00 -1.66 17.33
C VAL A 143 6.18 -0.72 17.56
N LYS A 144 7.37 -1.18 17.16
CA LYS A 144 8.64 -0.45 17.21
C LYS A 144 9.01 0.17 15.87
N LEU A 145 8.85 -0.58 14.78
CA LEU A 145 9.18 -0.13 13.43
C LEU A 145 8.14 -0.63 12.42
N ILE A 146 7.74 0.24 11.50
CA ILE A 146 7.00 -0.12 10.28
C ILE A 146 7.70 0.59 9.13
N LEU A 147 8.28 -0.21 8.22
CA LEU A 147 8.79 0.25 6.93
C LEU A 147 7.90 -0.31 5.83
N ILE A 148 7.68 0.48 4.80
CA ILE A 148 6.91 0.07 3.62
C ILE A 148 7.72 0.33 2.37
N SER A 149 7.54 -0.53 1.38
CA SER A 149 8.16 -0.44 0.06
C SER A 149 7.25 -1.14 -0.94
N GLY A 150 7.78 -1.51 -2.10
CA GLY A 150 7.12 -2.38 -3.05
C GLY A 150 5.78 -1.82 -3.50
N LEU A 151 4.73 -2.60 -3.23
CA LEU A 151 3.33 -2.25 -3.53
C LEU A 151 2.89 -0.87 -3.03
N PHE A 152 3.35 -0.44 -1.85
CA PHE A 152 2.87 0.81 -1.23
C PHE A 152 3.48 2.07 -1.82
N ILE A 153 4.63 1.97 -2.48
CA ILE A 153 5.31 3.11 -3.11
C ILE A 153 5.44 2.91 -4.64
N ASN A 154 4.68 1.96 -5.19
CA ASN A 154 4.72 1.58 -6.61
C ASN A 154 6.12 1.14 -7.10
N TYR A 155 6.91 0.50 -6.23
CA TYR A 155 8.25 -0.02 -6.55
C TYR A 155 8.19 -1.51 -6.91
N ALA A 156 7.95 -1.81 -8.19
CA ALA A 156 7.76 -3.19 -8.66
C ALA A 156 8.97 -4.13 -8.45
N LYS A 157 10.19 -3.60 -8.33
CA LYS A 157 11.41 -4.38 -8.10
C LYS A 157 11.57 -4.86 -6.64
N GLY A 158 10.79 -4.31 -5.71
CA GLY A 158 10.87 -4.70 -4.30
C GLY A 158 10.44 -6.16 -4.10
N LYS A 159 11.25 -6.93 -3.36
CA LYS A 159 10.91 -8.32 -2.96
C LYS A 159 9.89 -8.36 -1.82
N VAL A 160 9.87 -7.32 -1.01
CA VAL A 160 9.03 -7.18 0.18
C VAL A 160 8.35 -5.83 0.15
N ASP A 161 7.07 -5.83 0.50
CA ASP A 161 6.22 -4.63 0.52
C ASP A 161 6.22 -3.99 1.92
N MET A 162 6.51 -4.73 2.99
CA MET A 162 6.51 -4.20 4.35
C MET A 162 7.44 -4.94 5.32
N ILE A 163 8.08 -4.21 6.22
CA ILE A 163 8.79 -4.76 7.38
C ILE A 163 8.11 -4.27 8.65
N LEU A 164 7.76 -5.21 9.52
CA LEU A 164 7.11 -4.98 10.81
C LEU A 164 8.01 -5.47 11.94
N VAL A 165 8.35 -4.56 12.85
CA VAL A 165 9.07 -4.89 14.09
C VAL A 165 8.13 -4.66 15.26
N VAL A 166 7.71 -5.75 15.90
CA VAL A 166 6.66 -5.75 16.91
C VAL A 166 7.03 -6.67 18.07
N ASN A 167 6.97 -6.13 19.29
CA ASN A 167 7.09 -6.93 20.50
C ASN A 167 5.70 -7.28 21.04
N ASN A 168 5.58 -8.40 21.76
CA ASN A 168 4.33 -8.90 22.33
C ASN A 168 3.19 -8.99 21.30
N LEU A 169 3.51 -9.57 20.14
CA LEU A 169 2.61 -9.65 19.00
C LEU A 169 1.39 -10.53 19.28
N ASN A 170 0.20 -9.99 19.01
CA ASN A 170 -1.01 -10.80 18.89
C ASN A 170 -1.21 -11.25 17.43
N ARG A 171 -0.93 -12.52 17.16
CA ARG A 171 -1.02 -13.12 15.81
C ARG A 171 -2.42 -13.00 15.20
N THR A 172 -3.48 -13.14 16.00
CA THR A 172 -4.86 -13.03 15.53
C THR A 172 -5.18 -11.61 15.07
N LYS A 173 -4.74 -10.60 15.82
CA LYS A 173 -4.88 -9.20 15.42
C LYS A 173 -4.08 -8.87 14.17
N LEU A 174 -2.85 -9.38 14.06
CA LEU A 174 -2.02 -9.20 12.86
C LEU A 174 -2.71 -9.78 11.62
N LYS A 175 -3.13 -11.05 11.67
CA LYS A 175 -3.81 -11.69 10.54
C LYS A 175 -5.01 -10.87 10.07
N ARG A 176 -5.85 -10.42 11.01
CA ARG A 176 -7.01 -9.55 10.70
C ARG A 176 -6.58 -8.22 10.09
N ALA A 177 -5.55 -7.58 10.62
CA ALA A 177 -5.06 -6.29 10.11
C ALA A 177 -4.51 -6.41 8.68
N ILE A 178 -3.74 -7.47 8.39
CA ILE A 178 -3.22 -7.75 7.06
C ILE A 178 -4.36 -8.05 6.08
N THR A 179 -5.31 -8.92 6.44
CA THR A 179 -6.47 -9.21 5.57
C THR A 179 -7.28 -7.95 5.25
N LEU A 180 -7.48 -7.05 6.23
CA LEU A 180 -8.16 -5.77 5.99
C LEU A 180 -7.37 -4.85 5.05
N LEU A 181 -6.05 -4.84 5.17
CA LEU A 181 -5.16 -4.04 4.33
C LEU A 181 -5.12 -4.59 2.90
N GLU A 182 -5.01 -5.90 2.72
CA GLU A 182 -5.05 -6.58 1.41
C GLU A 182 -6.38 -6.34 0.69
N ALA A 183 -7.50 -6.38 1.43
CA ALA A 183 -8.83 -6.11 0.87
C ALA A 183 -9.02 -4.66 0.42
N GLU A 184 -8.36 -3.70 1.08
CA GLU A 184 -8.45 -2.29 0.72
C GLU A 184 -7.53 -1.95 -0.45
N VAL A 185 -6.31 -2.48 -0.43
CA VAL A 185 -5.31 -2.31 -1.50
C VAL A 185 -5.72 -3.08 -2.76
N GLY A 186 -6.35 -4.25 -2.61
CA GLY A 186 -6.76 -5.12 -3.72
C GLY A 186 -5.66 -6.08 -4.19
N LYS A 187 -4.59 -6.28 -3.42
CA LYS A 187 -3.50 -7.21 -3.73
C LYS A 187 -2.91 -7.79 -2.45
N GLU A 188 -2.37 -9.00 -2.54
CA GLU A 188 -1.64 -9.65 -1.45
C GLU A 188 -0.38 -8.86 -1.10
N ILE A 189 -0.06 -8.84 0.20
CA ILE A 189 1.03 -8.03 0.74
C ILE A 189 2.14 -8.95 1.23
N ARG A 190 3.33 -8.80 0.66
CA ARG A 190 4.52 -9.53 1.12
C ARG A 190 5.14 -8.74 2.26
N PHE A 191 5.16 -9.33 3.46
CA PHE A 191 5.73 -8.67 4.62
C PHE A 191 6.69 -9.57 5.38
N VAL A 192 7.64 -8.93 6.07
CA VAL A 192 8.52 -9.57 7.05
C VAL A 192 8.12 -9.09 8.43
N LEU A 193 8.02 -10.02 9.37
CA LEU A 193 7.69 -9.77 10.75
C LEU A 193 8.84 -10.26 11.63
N MET A 194 9.31 -9.39 12.52
CA MET A 194 10.37 -9.71 13.49
C MET A 194 10.14 -8.96 14.80
N ASN A 195 10.88 -9.32 15.85
CA ASN A 195 10.91 -8.59 17.12
C ASN A 195 12.15 -7.67 17.19
N SER A 196 12.28 -6.90 18.28
CA SER A 196 13.43 -6.00 18.45
C SER A 196 14.78 -6.71 18.50
N GLU A 197 14.85 -7.90 19.10
CA GLU A 197 16.10 -8.66 19.24
C GLU A 197 16.59 -9.16 17.88
N GLU A 198 15.68 -9.69 17.06
CA GLU A 198 15.97 -10.17 15.71
C GLU A 198 16.37 -9.02 14.79
N LEU A 199 15.72 -7.85 14.91
CA LEU A 199 16.15 -6.65 14.18
C LEU A 199 17.61 -6.30 14.52
N HIS A 200 17.94 -6.23 15.82
CA HIS A 200 19.28 -5.89 16.27
C HIS A 200 20.32 -6.91 15.79
N TYR A 201 19.99 -8.20 15.85
CA TYR A 201 20.84 -9.26 15.32
C TYR A 201 21.09 -9.10 13.81
N ARG A 202 20.04 -8.87 13.01
CA ARG A 202 20.16 -8.69 11.55
C ARG A 202 20.95 -7.45 11.15
N LEU A 203 20.81 -6.36 11.90
CA LEU A 203 21.62 -5.15 11.72
C LEU A 203 23.10 -5.40 11.99
N ASN A 204 23.43 -6.10 13.08
CA ASN A 204 24.81 -6.41 13.45
C ASN A 204 25.48 -7.39 12.48
N MET A 205 24.70 -8.36 11.96
CA MET A 205 25.19 -9.36 11.01
C MET A 205 25.18 -8.89 9.56
N LEU A 206 24.79 -7.62 9.31
CA LEU A 206 24.73 -7.06 7.95
C LEU A 206 23.92 -7.96 7.00
N ASP A 207 22.73 -8.38 7.45
CA ASP A 207 21.86 -9.27 6.67
C ASP A 207 21.62 -8.70 5.26
N ARG A 208 22.03 -9.45 4.23
CA ARG A 208 22.02 -8.98 2.83
C ARG A 208 20.63 -8.55 2.38
N PHE A 209 19.59 -9.27 2.79
CA PHE A 209 18.21 -8.93 2.47
C PHE A 209 17.81 -7.58 3.09
N PHE A 210 18.15 -7.37 4.36
CA PHE A 210 17.80 -6.13 5.07
C PHE A 210 18.54 -4.92 4.51
N ILE A 211 19.83 -5.09 4.15
CA ILE A 211 20.61 -4.05 3.47
C ILE A 211 20.00 -3.73 2.11
N GLU A 212 19.74 -4.74 1.26
CA GLU A 212 19.10 -4.54 -0.05
C GLU A 212 17.76 -3.80 0.07
N PHE A 213 16.99 -4.09 1.11
CA PHE A 213 15.73 -3.38 1.39
C PHE A 213 15.96 -1.91 1.77
N LEU A 214 16.91 -1.63 2.67
CA LEU A 214 17.22 -0.27 3.16
C LEU A 214 17.96 0.60 2.11
N GLU A 215 18.66 -0.02 1.17
CA GLU A 215 19.24 0.67 0.01
C GLU A 215 18.17 1.02 -1.03
N GLY A 216 17.12 0.22 -1.11
CA GLY A 216 15.96 0.48 -1.97
C GLY A 216 15.10 1.65 -1.49
N PRO A 217 14.16 2.13 -2.32
CA PRO A 217 13.19 3.12 -1.88
C PRO A 217 12.25 2.51 -0.83
N TYR A 218 12.12 3.17 0.31
CA TYR A 218 11.18 2.80 1.37
C TYR A 218 10.67 4.07 2.07
N GLU A 219 9.53 3.94 2.74
CA GLU A 219 8.96 4.99 3.59
C GLU A 219 8.83 4.51 5.04
N GLU A 220 9.10 5.41 5.99
CA GLU A 220 8.98 5.13 7.43
C GLU A 220 7.58 5.53 7.92
N VAL A 221 6.75 4.54 8.25
CA VAL A 221 5.40 4.78 8.79
C VAL A 221 5.43 4.99 10.31
N SER A 222 6.33 4.29 10.98
CA SER A 222 6.57 4.41 12.42
C SER A 222 8.00 3.98 12.70
N ASN A 223 8.79 4.81 13.35
CA ASN A 223 10.15 4.48 13.74
C ASN A 223 10.41 4.89 15.18
N LYS A 224 10.53 3.89 16.07
CA LYS A 224 10.92 4.04 17.48
C LYS A 224 12.28 3.38 17.77
N VAL A 225 13.04 3.04 16.71
CA VAL A 225 14.32 2.34 16.80
C VAL A 225 15.43 3.32 16.38
N PRO A 226 16.10 3.99 17.34
CA PRO A 226 17.11 5.00 17.03
C PRO A 226 18.35 4.43 16.32
N GLU A 227 18.67 3.14 16.54
CA GLU A 227 19.82 2.47 15.93
C GLU A 227 19.70 2.43 14.41
N LEU A 228 18.48 2.33 13.88
CA LEU A 228 18.24 2.22 12.44
C LEU A 228 18.77 3.45 11.68
N LYS A 229 18.55 4.66 12.21
CA LYS A 229 19.02 5.91 11.58
C LYS A 229 20.55 5.97 11.51
N ARG A 230 21.21 5.52 12.57
CA ARG A 230 22.69 5.46 12.64
C ARG A 230 23.22 4.46 11.61
N PHE A 231 22.59 3.30 11.52
CA PHE A 231 22.95 2.27 10.55
C PHE A 231 22.84 2.77 9.10
N ILE A 232 21.71 3.40 8.75
CA ILE A 232 21.48 3.95 7.40
C ILE A 232 22.51 5.04 7.06
N SER A 233 22.90 5.89 8.02
CA SER A 233 23.95 6.89 7.78
C SER A 233 25.33 6.28 7.53
N GLY A 234 25.58 5.06 8.03
CA GLY A 234 26.81 4.32 7.77
C GLY A 234 26.85 3.69 6.39
N LEU A 235 25.70 3.28 5.83
CA LEU A 235 25.60 2.70 4.48
C LEU A 235 25.79 3.72 3.35
N LYS A 236 25.51 5.01 3.61
CA LYS A 236 25.61 6.09 2.61
C LYS A 236 26.99 6.74 2.52
N LYS A 237 27.98 6.21 3.23
CA LYS A 237 29.39 6.63 3.16
C LYS A 237 30.16 5.72 2.21
#